data_AF-A0A9N9RM02-F1
#
_entry.id   AF-A0A9N9RM02-F1
#
_cell.length_a   1.000
_cell.length_b   1.000
_cell.length_c   1.000
_cell.angle_alpha   90.00
_cell.angle_beta   90.00
_cell.angle_gamma   90.00
#
_symmetry.space_group_name_H-M   'P 1'
#
loop_
_entity.id
_entity.type
_entity.pdbx_description
1 polymer ?
#
loop_
_entity_poly.entity_id
_entity_poly.type
_entity_poly.pdbx_seq_one_letter_code
_entity_poly.pdbx_strand_id
1 'polypeptide(L)'
;MAVNTKVYEIILENERVADQILQNKQLIVEYDMKRQGNREALRELRKSEEKNVWMTVGSILIEMERDKAIDALLEEQKNIDKEIDNLRDEQLLMIKKHKDLEMDIMPSGFGLKPLNKTEMSALKNNLNL
;
A
#
# COMPACT_ATOMS: atom_id res chain seq x y z
N MET A 1 32.65 24.27 -21.94
CA MET A 1 32.59 23.20 -20.92
C MET A 1 31.82 22.05 -21.54
N ALA A 2 32.48 20.94 -21.88
CA ALA A 2 31.77 19.75 -22.33
C ALA A 2 31.09 19.15 -21.10
N VAL A 3 29.75 19.22 -21.04
CA VAL A 3 28.99 18.49 -20.03
C VAL A 3 29.31 17.01 -20.26
N ASN A 4 29.82 16.34 -19.23
CA ASN A 4 30.06 14.91 -19.28
C ASN A 4 28.70 14.21 -19.41
N THR A 5 28.34 13.81 -20.63
CA THR A 5 27.02 13.27 -20.99
C THR A 5 26.57 12.15 -20.06
N LYS A 6 27.51 11.32 -19.61
CA LYS A 6 27.26 10.21 -18.72
C LYS A 6 26.86 10.64 -17.30
N VAL A 7 27.43 11.73 -16.80
CA VAL A 7 27.06 12.30 -15.49
C VAL A 7 25.66 12.89 -15.56
N TYR A 8 25.33 13.56 -16.67
CA TYR A 8 24.00 14.13 -16.88
C TYR A 8 22.91 13.04 -16.94
N GLU A 9 23.18 11.93 -17.64
CA GLU A 9 22.28 10.77 -17.69
C GLU A 9 22.03 10.15 -16.31
N ILE A 10 23.06 10.03 -15.47
CA ILE A 10 22.93 9.48 -14.11
C ILE A 10 22.06 10.41 -13.24
N ILE A 11 22.27 11.72 -13.31
CA ILE A 11 21.48 12.69 -12.53
C ILE A 11 20.01 12.66 -12.96
N LEU A 12 19.73 12.63 -14.27
CA LEU A 12 18.37 12.53 -14.79
C LEU A 12 17.68 11.24 -14.33
N GLU A 13 18.38 10.11 -14.40
CA GLU A 13 17.82 8.84 -13.95
C GLU A 13 17.58 8.83 -12.44
N ASN A 14 18.46 9.46 -11.66
CA ASN A 14 18.29 9.58 -10.22
C ASN A 14 17.04 10.42 -9.87
N GLU A 15 16.85 11.56 -10.53
CA GLU A 15 15.68 12.41 -10.36
C GLU A 15 14.39 11.68 -10.73
N ARG A 16 14.38 10.93 -11.84
CA ARG A 16 13.23 10.11 -12.25
C ARG A 16 12.86 9.06 -11.21
N VAL A 17 13.86 8.37 -10.64
CA VAL A 17 13.62 7.35 -9.60
C VAL A 17 13.11 8.01 -8.32
N ALA A 18 13.65 9.18 -7.94
CA ALA A 18 13.18 9.93 -6.79
C ALA A 18 11.70 10.35 -6.93
N ASP A 19 11.31 10.85 -8.11
CA ASP A 19 9.91 11.20 -8.41
C ASP A 19 8.97 10.00 -8.27
N GLN A 20 9.36 8.83 -8.78
CA GLN A 20 8.59 7.60 -8.65
C GLN A 20 8.43 7.18 -7.19
N ILE A 21 9.49 7.29 -6.38
CA ILE A 21 9.42 6.99 -4.93
C ILE A 21 8.41 7.91 -4.24
N LEU A 22 8.41 9.21 -4.57
CA LEU A 22 7.49 10.19 -4.02
C LEU A 22 6.03 9.91 -4.44
N GLN A 23 5.81 9.58 -5.71
CA GLN A 23 4.49 9.18 -6.22
C GLN A 23 3.97 7.93 -5.52
N ASN A 24 4.79 6.88 -5.38
CA ASN A 24 4.40 5.66 -4.69
C ASN A 24 4.05 5.93 -3.21
N LYS A 25 4.81 6.81 -2.55
CA LYS A 25 4.51 7.22 -1.18
C LYS A 25 3.13 7.91 -1.09
N GLN A 26 2.82 8.80 -2.02
CA GLN A 26 1.52 9.46 -2.06
C GLN A 26 0.38 8.47 -2.33
N LEU A 27 0.56 7.54 -3.27
CA LEU A 27 -0.42 6.49 -3.57
C LEU A 27 -0.69 5.60 -2.35
N ILE A 28 0.35 5.21 -1.60
CA ILE A 28 0.18 4.44 -0.37
C ILE A 28 -0.70 5.19 0.64
N VAL A 29 -0.51 6.50 0.79
CA VAL A 29 -1.34 7.33 1.69
C VAL A 29 -2.79 7.36 1.22
N GLU A 30 -3.03 7.56 -0.07
CA GLU A 30 -4.38 7.59 -0.65
C GLU A 30 -5.10 6.24 -0.50
N TYR A 31 -4.39 5.14 -0.74
CA TYR A 31 -4.91 3.80 -0.51
C TYR A 31 -5.23 3.54 0.97
N ASP A 32 -4.38 4.01 1.89
CA ASP A 32 -4.66 3.88 3.32
C ASP A 32 -5.90 4.69 3.73
N MET A 33 -6.07 5.91 3.21
CA MET A 33 -7.27 6.70 3.45
C MET A 33 -8.54 5.98 2.97
N LYS A 34 -8.51 5.42 1.75
CA LYS A 34 -9.63 4.61 1.23
C LYS A 34 -9.89 3.38 2.10
N ARG A 35 -8.83 2.70 2.54
CA ARG A 35 -8.93 1.53 3.42
C ARG A 35 -9.61 1.89 4.75
N GLN A 36 -9.25 3.01 5.37
CA GLN A 36 -9.90 3.46 6.60
C GLN A 36 -11.36 3.82 6.37
N GLY A 37 -11.69 4.54 5.28
CA GLY A 37 -13.08 4.81 4.90
C GLY A 37 -13.91 3.53 4.75
N ASN A 38 -13.36 2.51 4.09
CA ASN A 38 -14.03 1.22 3.95
C ASN A 38 -14.21 0.50 5.30
N ARG A 39 -13.27 0.63 6.24
CA ARG A 39 -13.39 0.06 7.59
C ARG A 39 -14.48 0.75 8.40
N GLU A 40 -14.57 2.07 8.31
CA GLU A 40 -15.64 2.86 8.95
C GLU A 40 -17.00 2.49 8.35
N ALA A 41 -17.12 2.45 7.02
CA ALA A 41 -18.34 2.05 6.33
C ALA A 41 -18.79 0.63 6.72
N LEU A 42 -17.88 -0.36 6.71
CA LEU A 42 -18.20 -1.72 7.15
C LEU A 42 -18.66 -1.79 8.60
N ARG A 43 -18.08 -0.98 9.49
CA ARG A 43 -18.46 -0.94 10.91
C ARG A 43 -19.88 -0.42 11.08
N GLU A 44 -20.28 0.60 10.33
CA GLU A 44 -21.63 1.15 10.41
C GLU A 44 -22.66 0.25 9.70
N LEU A 45 -22.34 -0.28 8.52
CA LEU A 45 -23.22 -1.21 7.80
C LEU A 45 -23.54 -2.46 8.63
N ARG A 46 -22.58 -2.98 9.38
CA ARG A 46 -22.79 -4.16 10.26
C ARG A 46 -23.70 -3.87 11.46
N LYS A 47 -23.82 -2.60 11.89
CA LYS A 47 -24.74 -2.20 12.96
C LYS A 47 -26.12 -1.84 12.44
N SER A 48 -26.23 -1.49 11.16
CA SER A 48 -27.49 -1.10 10.55
C SER A 48 -28.44 -2.29 10.38
N GLU A 49 -29.71 -2.06 10.71
CA GLU A 49 -30.81 -2.99 10.47
C GLU A 49 -31.47 -2.79 9.09
N GLU A 50 -31.03 -1.78 8.32
CA GLU A 50 -31.59 -1.50 7.00
C GLU A 50 -31.23 -2.59 5.98
N LYS A 51 -32.23 -3.01 5.20
CA LYS A 51 -32.05 -4.06 4.17
C LYS A 51 -31.28 -3.56 2.95
N ASN A 52 -31.52 -2.32 2.55
CA ASN A 52 -30.91 -1.70 1.38
C ASN A 52 -30.09 -0.49 1.82
N VAL A 53 -29.00 -0.24 1.11
CA VAL A 53 -28.08 0.85 1.39
C VAL A 53 -27.67 1.53 0.10
N TRP A 54 -27.37 2.82 0.19
CA TRP A 54 -26.87 3.60 -0.93
C TRP A 54 -25.35 3.59 -0.94
N MET A 55 -24.76 3.22 -2.08
CA MET A 55 -23.32 3.23 -2.30
C MET A 55 -22.98 4.15 -3.47
N THR A 56 -21.89 4.90 -3.34
CA THR A 56 -21.34 5.71 -4.42
C THR A 56 -20.39 4.87 -5.27
N VAL A 57 -20.59 4.87 -6.58
CA VAL A 57 -19.67 4.28 -7.55
C VAL A 57 -19.28 5.38 -8.54
N GLY A 58 -18.07 5.92 -8.41
CA GLY A 58 -17.67 7.10 -9.17
C GLY A 58 -18.57 8.30 -8.87
N SER A 59 -19.35 8.75 -9.85
CA SER A 59 -20.26 9.88 -9.72
C SER A 59 -21.74 9.49 -9.60
N ILE A 60 -22.06 8.21 -9.48
CA ILE A 60 -23.44 7.71 -9.36
C ILE A 60 -23.70 7.11 -7.98
N LEU A 61 -24.95 7.20 -7.54
CA LEU A 61 -25.44 6.57 -6.31
C LEU A 61 -26.31 5.38 -6.68
N ILE A 62 -26.01 4.22 -6.13
CA ILE A 62 -26.70 2.96 -6.43
C ILE A 62 -27.28 2.41 -5.13
N GLU A 63 -28.56 2.04 -5.16
CA GLU A 63 -29.18 1.27 -4.08
C GLU A 63 -28.85 -0.21 -4.26
N MET A 64 -28.36 -0.85 -3.20
CA MET A 64 -28.07 -2.27 -3.21
C MET A 64 -28.39 -2.90 -1.86
N GLU A 65 -28.59 -4.22 -1.86
CA GLU A 65 -28.78 -4.97 -0.62
C GLU A 65 -27.54 -4.85 0.27
N ARG A 66 -27.77 -4.66 1.58
CA ARG A 66 -26.71 -4.44 2.57
C ARG A 66 -25.62 -5.51 2.52
N ASP A 67 -26.02 -6.77 2.43
CA ASP A 67 -25.06 -7.89 2.45
C ASP A 67 -24.16 -7.87 1.21
N LYS A 68 -24.69 -7.48 0.04
CA LYS A 68 -23.89 -7.27 -1.19
C LYS A 68 -22.93 -6.10 -1.06
N ALA A 69 -23.36 -5.00 -0.44
CA ALA A 69 -22.49 -3.85 -0.17
C ALA A 69 -21.33 -4.23 0.77
N ILE A 70 -21.60 -5.06 1.78
CA ILE A 70 -20.59 -5.58 2.71
C ILE A 70 -19.57 -6.45 1.95
N ASP A 71 -20.04 -7.37 1.10
CA ASP A 71 -19.16 -8.22 0.31
C ASP A 71 -18.28 -7.41 -0.65
N ALA A 72 -18.85 -6.42 -1.33
CA ALA A 72 -18.13 -5.51 -2.22
C ALA A 72 -17.02 -4.75 -1.47
N LEU A 73 -17.32 -4.18 -0.29
CA LEU A 73 -16.33 -3.47 0.53
C LEU A 73 -15.23 -4.40 1.08
N LEU A 74 -15.57 -5.66 1.39
CA LEU A 74 -14.60 -6.67 1.85
C LEU A 74 -13.65 -7.08 0.71
N GLU A 75 -14.16 -7.23 -0.51
CA GLU A 75 -13.34 -7.50 -1.69
C GLU A 75 -12.44 -6.30 -2.00
N GLU A 76 -12.97 -5.08 -1.97
CA GLU A 76 -12.20 -3.87 -2.18
C GLU A 76 -11.08 -3.72 -1.15
N GLN A 77 -11.34 -3.99 0.14
CA GLN A 77 -10.28 -3.99 1.16
C GLN A 77 -9.15 -4.98 0.85
N LYS A 78 -9.48 -6.20 0.40
CA LYS A 78 -8.46 -7.19 0.00
C LYS A 78 -7.62 -6.70 -1.17
N ASN A 79 -8.24 -6.00 -2.13
CA ASN A 79 -7.53 -5.46 -3.28
C ASN A 79 -6.64 -4.30 -2.86
N ILE A 80 -7.13 -3.38 -2.03
CA ILE A 80 -6.33 -2.26 -1.49
C ILE A 80 -5.13 -2.79 -0.70
N ASP A 81 -5.31 -3.80 0.16
CA ASP A 81 -4.20 -4.37 0.94
C ASP A 81 -3.13 -4.98 0.03
N LYS A 82 -3.53 -5.70 -1.05
CA LYS A 82 -2.59 -6.21 -2.05
C LYS A 82 -1.84 -5.10 -2.77
N GLU A 83 -2.54 -4.05 -3.20
CA GLU A 83 -1.92 -2.91 -3.89
C GLU A 83 -0.93 -2.16 -2.99
N ILE A 84 -1.26 -1.97 -1.71
CA ILE A 84 -0.34 -1.39 -0.73
C ILE A 84 0.93 -2.24 -0.59
N ASP A 85 0.80 -3.57 -0.50
CA ASP A 85 1.95 -4.46 -0.38
C ASP A 85 2.80 -4.47 -1.66
N ASN A 86 2.18 -4.47 -2.84
CA ASN A 86 2.87 -4.34 -4.12
C ASN A 86 3.64 -3.00 -4.22
N LEU A 87 3.01 -1.88 -3.85
CA LEU A 87 3.65 -0.56 -3.86
C LEU A 87 4.84 -0.49 -2.90
N ARG A 88 4.78 -1.17 -1.75
CA ARG A 88 5.90 -1.26 -0.80
C ARG A 88 7.07 -2.07 -1.36
N ASP A 89 6.78 -3.21 -1.98
CA ASP A 89 7.80 -4.05 -2.60
C ASP A 89 8.46 -3.33 -3.79
N GLU A 90 7.67 -2.61 -4.61
CA GLU A 90 8.17 -1.75 -5.68
C GLU A 90 9.01 -0.59 -5.14
N GLN A 91 8.53 0.09 -4.10
CA GLN A 91 9.26 1.20 -3.47
C GLN A 91 10.61 0.72 -2.92
N LEU A 92 10.71 -0.47 -2.34
CA LEU A 92 11.97 -1.06 -1.90
C LEU A 92 12.95 -1.23 -3.06
N LEU A 93 12.48 -1.71 -4.21
CA LEU A 93 13.31 -1.86 -5.42
C LEU A 93 13.79 -0.50 -5.95
N MET A 94 12.90 0.50 -5.97
CA MET A 94 13.25 1.85 -6.41
C MET A 94 14.27 2.52 -5.48
N ILE A 95 14.13 2.34 -4.16
CA ILE A 95 15.12 2.86 -3.19
C ILE A 95 16.49 2.20 -3.39
N LYS A 96 16.54 0.88 -3.66
CA LYS A 96 17.81 0.21 -3.99
C LYS A 96 18.47 0.85 -5.21
N LYS A 97 17.70 1.01 -6.29
CA LYS A 97 18.18 1.64 -7.51
C LYS A 97 18.65 3.08 -7.30
N HIS A 98 17.92 3.88 -6.52
CA HIS A 98 18.31 5.24 -6.16
C HIS A 98 19.66 5.24 -5.42
N LYS A 99 19.84 4.34 -4.45
CA LYS A 99 21.11 4.21 -3.71
C LYS A 99 22.27 3.75 -4.59
N ASP A 100 22.02 2.81 -5.50
CA ASP A 100 23.01 2.35 -6.46
C ASP A 100 23.47 3.50 -7.38
N LEU A 101 22.56 4.38 -7.81
CA LEU A 101 22.87 5.57 -8.61
C LEU A 101 23.68 6.61 -7.82
N GLU A 102 23.44 6.73 -6.52
CA GLU A 102 24.22 7.58 -5.60
C GLU A 102 25.56 6.97 -5.19
N MET A 103 25.87 5.74 -5.61
CA MET A 103 27.02 4.96 -5.13
C MET A 103 27.05 4.82 -3.59
N ASP A 104 25.87 4.76 -2.98
CA ASP A 104 25.69 4.66 -1.53
C ASP A 104 25.22 3.25 -1.13
N ILE A 105 25.49 2.86 0.10
CA ILE A 105 25.16 1.52 0.60
C ILE A 105 23.77 1.56 1.23
N MET A 106 22.89 0.62 0.84
CA MET A 106 21.62 0.46 1.52
C MET A 106 21.85 0.03 2.98
N PRO A 107 21.32 0.76 3.97
CA PRO A 107 21.46 0.35 5.36
C PRO A 107 20.70 -0.97 5.60
N SER A 108 21.34 -1.90 6.31
CA SER A 108 20.77 -3.22 6.60
C SER A 108 19.62 -3.12 7.60
N GLY A 109 18.61 -3.99 7.47
CA GLY A 109 17.58 -4.19 8.51
C GLY A 109 16.18 -3.62 8.23
N PHE A 110 15.98 -2.93 7.09
CA PHE A 110 14.68 -2.33 6.75
C PHE A 110 13.68 -3.29 6.05
N GLY A 111 14.08 -4.53 5.78
CA GLY A 111 13.26 -5.53 5.07
C GLY A 111 12.46 -6.47 5.98
N LEU A 112 12.15 -6.07 7.21
CA LEU A 112 11.43 -6.93 8.16
C LEU A 112 9.93 -6.94 7.84
N LYS A 113 9.37 -8.13 7.61
CA LYS A 113 7.92 -8.32 7.53
C LYS A 113 7.37 -8.58 8.93
N PRO A 114 6.19 -8.04 9.28
CA PRO A 114 5.54 -8.37 10.54
C PRO A 114 5.24 -9.87 10.60
N LEU A 115 5.44 -10.46 11.78
CA LEU A 115 5.15 -11.88 12.01
C LEU A 115 3.67 -12.16 11.74
N ASN A 116 3.41 -13.21 10.96
CA ASN A 116 2.06 -13.69 10.77
C ASN A 116 1.56 -14.42 12.03
N LYS A 117 0.25 -14.66 12.14
CA LYS A 117 -0.35 -15.30 13.33
C LYS A 117 0.27 -16.68 13.61
N THR A 118 0.58 -17.43 12.58
CA THR A 118 1.16 -18.78 12.68
C THR A 118 2.59 -18.73 13.23
N GLU A 119 3.41 -17.80 12.71
CA GLU A 119 4.79 -17.55 13.16
C GLU A 119 4.81 -17.09 14.62
N MET A 120 3.89 -16.18 14.99
CA MET A 120 3.75 -15.72 16.37
C MET A 120 3.33 -16.85 17.32
N SER A 121 2.38 -17.69 16.91
CA SER A 121 1.98 -18.88 17.67
C SER A 121 3.12 -19.89 17.82
N ALA A 122 3.89 -20.12 16.75
CA ALA A 122 5.05 -21.00 16.79
C ALA A 122 6.13 -20.47 17.74
N LEU A 123 6.37 -19.15 17.75
CA LEU A 123 7.30 -18.52 18.70
C LEU A 123 6.83 -18.70 20.15
N LYS A 124 5.54 -18.45 20.45
CA LYS A 124 4.99 -18.68 21.80
C LYS A 124 5.16 -20.12 22.27
N ASN A 125 4.88 -21.08 21.39
CA ASN A 125 4.97 -22.50 21.71
C ASN A 125 6.41 -22.98 21.94
N ASN A 126 7.40 -22.39 21.27
CA ASN A 126 8.80 -22.80 21.35
C ASN A 126 9.65 -21.96 22.33
N LEU A 127 9.24 -20.74 22.67
CA LEU A 127 10.00 -19.83 23.52
C LEU A 127 9.44 -19.69 24.96
N ASN A 128 8.41 -20.45 25.35
CA ASN A 128 7.73 -20.31 26.65
C ASN A 128 7.40 -18.83 26.98
N LEU A 129 6.92 -18.07 25.99
CA LEU A 129 6.39 -16.70 26.15
C LEU A 129 4.88 -16.71 26.35
#